data_AF-W9TGI5-F1
#
_entry.id   AF-W9TGI5-F1
#
_cell.length_a   1.000
_cell.length_b   1.000
_cell.length_c   1.000
_cell.angle_alpha   90.00
_cell.angle_beta   90.00
_cell.angle_gamma   90.00
#
_symmetry.space_group_name_H-M   'P 1'
#
loop_
_entity.id
_entity.type
_entity.pdbx_description
1 polymer ?
#
loop_
_entity_poly.entity_id
_entity_poly.type
_entity_poly.pdbx_seq_one_letter_code
_entity_poly.pdbx_strand_id
1 'polypeptide(L)'
;MIRAHLPELLEFEPNAMHILRNAADHRADFQRLFSHVVHRWISGEHEKDELESWQGFLDRVRGGLERVLESAGKHDRIAIFTSGGTITALLQLIIGVPPVKAFEMNWQIVNTSLSLLKFRDREVALASFNSHAHLQLLKNPELVTHR
;
A
#
# COMPACT_ATOMS: atom_id res chain seq x y z
N MET A 1 1.35 11.77 4.13
CA MET A 1 2.17 11.87 2.90
C MET A 1 1.71 13.01 1.99
N ILE A 2 0.60 12.89 1.24
CA ILE A 2 0.17 13.89 0.22
C ILE A 2 0.12 15.32 0.79
N ARG A 3 -0.53 15.50 1.95
CA ARG A 3 -0.62 16.81 2.61
C ARG A 3 0.73 17.45 2.92
N ALA A 4 1.71 16.66 3.36
CA ALA A 4 3.05 17.15 3.71
C ALA A 4 3.84 17.62 2.49
N HIS A 5 3.53 17.07 1.30
CA HIS A 5 4.16 17.46 0.04
C HIS A 5 3.32 18.46 -0.77
N LEU A 6 2.20 18.93 -0.21
CA LEU A 6 1.25 19.77 -0.94
C LEU A 6 1.85 21.11 -1.41
N PRO A 7 2.71 21.82 -0.64
CA PRO A 7 3.35 23.04 -1.12
C PRO A 7 4.19 22.78 -2.39
N GLU A 8 5.05 21.76 -2.39
CA GLU A 8 5.88 21.38 -3.53
C GLU A 8 5.04 20.91 -4.73
N LEU A 9 3.95 20.18 -4.47
CA LEU A 9 3.02 19.79 -5.52
C LEU A 9 2.37 20.98 -6.20
N LEU A 10 2.06 22.06 -5.47
CA LEU A 10 1.46 23.26 -6.05
C LEU A 10 2.45 24.06 -6.90
N GLU A 11 3.75 23.99 -6.60
CA GLU A 11 4.80 24.56 -7.45
C GLU A 11 4.96 23.78 -8.76
N PHE A 12 4.88 22.45 -8.70
CA PHE A 12 5.00 21.58 -9.86
C PHE A 12 3.73 21.51 -10.71
N GLU A 13 2.56 21.53 -10.07
CA GLU A 13 1.23 21.43 -10.68
C GLU A 13 0.28 22.42 -9.97
N PRO A 14 0.07 23.62 -10.52
CA PRO A 14 -0.79 24.65 -9.91
C PRO A 14 -2.22 24.16 -9.63
N ASN A 15 -2.73 23.21 -10.43
CA ASN A 15 -4.06 22.64 -10.24
C ASN A 15 -4.07 21.41 -9.31
N ALA A 16 -2.97 21.09 -8.63
CA ALA A 16 -2.84 19.87 -7.82
C ALA A 16 -3.97 19.72 -6.80
N MET A 17 -4.39 20.83 -6.17
CA MET A 17 -5.50 20.80 -5.22
C MET A 17 -6.82 20.36 -5.86
N HIS A 18 -7.12 20.83 -7.07
CA HIS A 18 -8.33 20.46 -7.80
C HIS A 18 -8.29 18.99 -8.21
N ILE A 19 -7.15 18.53 -8.75
CA ILE A 19 -6.92 17.14 -9.16
C ILE A 19 -7.07 16.20 -7.95
N LEU A 20 -6.43 16.52 -6.82
CA LEU A 20 -6.47 15.70 -5.60
C LEU A 20 -7.88 15.61 -5.00
N ARG A 21 -8.69 16.66 -5.11
CA ARG A 21 -10.09 16.68 -4.63
C ARG A 21 -11.05 15.94 -5.56
N ASN A 22 -10.76 15.92 -6.86
CA ASN A 22 -11.60 15.30 -7.90
C ASN A 22 -10.88 14.12 -8.56
N ALA A 23 -10.23 13.28 -7.74
CA ALA A 23 -9.34 12.22 -8.20
C ALA A 23 -10.02 11.21 -9.14
N ALA A 24 -11.32 10.94 -8.93
CA ALA A 24 -12.09 10.05 -9.79
C ALA A 24 -12.21 10.59 -11.23
N ASP A 25 -12.44 11.89 -11.38
CA ASP A 25 -12.58 12.56 -12.68
C ASP A 25 -11.21 12.82 -13.34
N HIS A 26 -10.13 12.86 -12.54
CA HIS A 26 -8.77 13.18 -12.98
C HIS A 26 -7.80 12.01 -12.74
N ARG A 27 -8.23 10.77 -13.04
CA ARG A 27 -7.50 9.56 -12.62
C ARG A 27 -6.03 9.53 -13.07
N ALA A 28 -5.75 9.90 -14.32
CA ALA A 28 -4.39 9.90 -14.86
C ALA A 28 -3.49 10.93 -14.16
N ASP A 29 -3.99 12.16 -13.98
CA ASP A 29 -3.26 13.21 -13.27
C ASP A 29 -3.08 12.90 -11.80
N PHE A 30 -4.11 12.35 -11.14
CA PHE A 30 -4.01 11.89 -9.77
C PHE A 30 -2.91 10.82 -9.62
N GLN A 31 -2.89 9.82 -10.50
CA GLN A 31 -1.85 8.79 -10.48
C GLN A 31 -0.45 9.38 -10.70
N ARG A 32 -0.30 10.35 -11.61
CA ARG A 32 0.96 11.06 -11.85
C ARG A 32 1.42 11.81 -10.60
N LEU A 33 0.55 12.61 -9.99
CA LEU A 33 0.87 13.37 -8.79
C LEU A 33 1.17 12.45 -7.61
N PHE A 34 0.36 11.42 -7.39
CA PHE A 34 0.59 10.44 -6.33
C PHE A 34 1.93 9.73 -6.49
N SER A 35 2.26 9.29 -7.71
CA SER A 35 3.54 8.63 -8.00
C SER A 35 4.72 9.57 -7.75
N HIS A 36 4.59 10.86 -8.07
CA HIS A 36 5.61 11.86 -7.76
C HIS A 36 5.85 11.99 -6.25
N VAL A 37 4.79 12.09 -5.45
CA VAL A 37 4.90 12.18 -3.98
C VAL A 37 5.50 10.90 -3.40
N VAL A 38 5.02 9.73 -3.84
CA VAL A 38 5.53 8.45 -3.38
C VAL A 38 7.02 8.32 -3.68
N HIS A 39 7.45 8.70 -4.89
CA HIS A 39 8.87 8.67 -5.26
C HIS A 39 9.73 9.52 -4.32
N ARG A 40 9.30 10.74 -3.99
CA ARG A 40 9.99 11.60 -3.02
C ARG A 40 10.05 10.99 -1.63
N TRP A 41 8.94 10.36 -1.20
CA TRP A 41 8.86 9.75 0.11
C TRP A 41 9.75 8.51 0.26
N ILE A 42 9.82 7.66 -0.77
CA ILE A 42 10.64 6.43 -0.75
C ILE A 42 12.13 6.71 -1.01
N SER A 43 12.49 7.81 -1.68
CA SER A 43 13.90 8.13 -1.94
C SER A 43 14.63 8.67 -0.71
N GLY A 44 13.89 9.21 0.27
CA GLY A 44 14.47 9.86 1.46
C GLY A 44 15.10 11.23 1.17
N GLU A 45 15.07 11.70 -0.08
CA GLU A 45 15.67 12.99 -0.47
C GLU A 45 14.84 14.20 -0.01
N HIS A 46 13.59 13.97 0.42
CA HIS A 46 12.64 15.00 0.82
C HIS A 46 11.93 14.61 2.12
N GLU A 47 12.69 14.14 3.10
CA GLU A 47 12.14 13.88 4.44
C GLU A 47 11.52 15.16 5.02
N LYS A 48 10.39 14.97 5.71
CA LYS A 48 9.64 16.03 6.38
C LYS A 48 9.53 15.63 7.83
N ASP A 49 9.85 16.52 8.76
CA ASP A 49 9.83 16.23 10.21
C ASP A 49 8.44 15.73 10.67
N GLU A 50 7.37 16.25 10.05
CA GLU A 50 5.98 15.86 10.34
C GLU A 50 5.52 14.56 9.66
N LEU A 51 6.38 13.90 8.87
CA LEU A 51 6.05 12.69 8.13
C LEU A 51 7.00 11.54 8.51
N GLU A 52 6.43 10.43 8.96
CA GLU A 52 7.18 9.17 9.13
C GLU A 52 7.93 8.82 7.83
N SER A 53 9.23 8.54 7.91
CA SER A 53 10.03 8.13 6.76
C SER A 53 9.55 6.78 6.21
N TRP A 54 9.89 6.48 4.95
CA TRP A 54 9.54 5.18 4.37
C TRP A 54 10.13 4.02 5.19
N GLN A 55 11.38 4.17 5.65
CA GLN A 55 12.03 3.18 6.49
C GLN A 55 11.30 3.02 7.83
N GLY A 56 10.91 4.13 8.48
CA GLY A 56 10.12 4.08 9.72
C GLY A 56 8.78 3.36 9.53
N PHE A 57 8.10 3.61 8.40
CA PHE A 57 6.88 2.91 8.05
C PHE A 57 7.10 1.41 7.84
N LEU A 58 8.16 1.02 7.12
CA LEU A 58 8.54 -0.39 6.93
C LEU A 58 8.83 -1.08 8.26
N ASP A 59 9.58 -0.44 9.15
CA ASP A 59 9.92 -0.99 10.46
C ASP A 59 8.68 -1.16 11.33
N ARG A 60 7.74 -0.21 11.28
CA ARG A 60 6.46 -0.32 11.97
C ARG A 60 5.59 -1.47 11.44
N VAL A 61 5.56 -1.67 10.12
CA VAL A 61 4.85 -2.81 9.51
C VAL A 61 5.52 -4.14 9.87
N ARG A 62 6.86 -4.21 9.80
CA ARG A 62 7.65 -5.38 10.21
C ARG A 62 7.37 -5.74 11.66
N GLY A 63 7.49 -4.79 12.59
CA GLY A 63 7.22 -5.04 14.00
C GLY A 63 5.77 -5.47 14.27
N GLY A 64 4.81 -4.99 13.47
CA GLY A 64 3.44 -5.48 13.50
C GLY A 64 3.31 -6.96 13.10
N LEU A 65 3.95 -7.35 12.00
CA LEU A 65 4.00 -8.74 11.54
C LEU A 65 4.67 -9.65 12.57
N GLU A 66 5.79 -9.22 13.15
CA GLU A 66 6.53 -10.00 14.14
C GLU A 66 5.69 -10.29 15.38
N ARG A 67 4.97 -9.31 15.91
CA ARG A 67 4.05 -9.52 17.05
C ARG A 67 2.95 -10.53 16.73
N VAL A 68 2.42 -10.51 15.51
CA VAL A 68 1.43 -11.50 15.08
C VAL A 68 2.05 -12.90 15.10
N LEU A 69 3.23 -13.06 14.50
CA LEU A 69 3.93 -14.36 14.44
C LEU A 69 4.35 -14.89 15.81
N GLU A 70 4.77 -14.01 16.73
CA GLU A 70 5.13 -14.37 18.10
C GLU A 70 3.95 -14.94 18.90
N SER A 71 2.73 -14.49 18.60
CA SER A 71 1.51 -14.97 19.24
C SER A 71 0.86 -16.16 18.52
N ALA A 72 1.32 -16.50 17.31
CA ALA A 72 0.68 -17.48 16.44
C ALA A 72 1.04 -18.92 16.79
N GLY A 73 0.04 -19.77 16.98
CA GLY A 73 0.21 -21.22 16.99
C GLY A 73 0.52 -21.78 15.59
N LYS A 74 1.16 -22.95 15.54
CA LYS A 74 1.58 -23.64 14.29
C LYS A 74 0.44 -23.90 13.28
N HIS A 75 -0.81 -23.96 13.75
CA HIS A 75 -1.98 -24.28 12.94
C HIS A 75 -2.99 -23.13 12.87
N ASP A 76 -2.63 -21.95 13.37
CA ASP A 76 -3.53 -20.82 13.43
C ASP A 76 -3.80 -20.24 12.04
N ARG A 77 -5.01 -19.70 11.90
CA ARG A 77 -5.44 -18.94 10.72
C ARG A 77 -5.80 -17.54 11.17
N ILE A 78 -4.95 -16.59 10.84
CA ILE A 78 -5.05 -15.21 11.32
C ILE A 78 -5.54 -14.32 10.19
N ALA A 79 -6.63 -13.58 10.43
CA ALA A 79 -7.13 -12.57 9.51
C ALA A 79 -6.62 -11.18 9.93
N ILE A 80 -6.04 -10.44 8.99
CA ILE A 80 -5.53 -9.08 9.20
C ILE A 80 -6.27 -8.14 8.25
N PHE A 81 -6.94 -7.14 8.81
CA PHE A 81 -7.60 -6.07 8.05
C PHE A 81 -6.67 -4.86 7.99
N THR A 82 -6.32 -4.43 6.79
CA THR A 82 -5.32 -3.37 6.62
C THR A 82 -5.49 -2.60 5.30
N SER A 83 -4.61 -1.63 5.06
CA SER A 83 -4.61 -0.78 3.89
C SER A 83 -3.67 -1.30 2.79
N GLY A 84 -3.89 -0.85 1.54
CA GLY A 84 -2.99 -1.16 0.43
C GLY A 84 -1.53 -0.74 0.69
N GLY A 85 -1.28 0.37 1.39
CA GLY A 85 0.08 0.80 1.73
C GLY A 85 0.79 -0.20 2.65
N THR A 86 0.07 -0.76 3.63
CA THR A 86 0.60 -1.84 4.48
C THR A 86 0.86 -3.11 3.69
N ILE A 87 -0.05 -3.49 2.78
CA ILE A 87 0.15 -4.66 1.90
C ILE A 87 1.39 -4.44 1.03
N THR A 88 1.58 -3.23 0.51
CA THR A 88 2.75 -2.84 -0.30
C THR A 88 4.05 -2.99 0.48
N ALA A 89 4.09 -2.49 1.71
CA ALA A 89 5.23 -2.68 2.61
C ALA A 89 5.49 -4.17 2.88
N LEU A 90 4.45 -4.97 3.13
CA LEU A 90 4.60 -6.42 3.31
C LEU A 90 5.17 -7.12 2.07
N LEU A 91 4.74 -6.74 0.86
CA LEU A 91 5.32 -7.27 -0.38
C LEU A 91 6.80 -6.95 -0.49
N GLN A 92 7.21 -5.72 -0.17
CA GLN A 92 8.62 -5.37 -0.13
C GLN A 92 9.38 -6.20 0.92
N LEU A 93 8.86 -6.34 2.14
CA LEU A 93 9.52 -7.04 3.23
C LEU A 93 9.66 -8.55 3.01
N ILE A 94 8.65 -9.17 2.40
CA ILE A 94 8.55 -10.64 2.24
C ILE A 94 9.16 -11.11 0.92
N ILE A 95 8.95 -10.35 -0.16
CA ILE A 95 9.33 -10.75 -1.52
C ILE A 95 10.60 -10.03 -1.98
N GLY A 96 10.96 -8.90 -1.35
CA GLY A 96 12.10 -8.08 -1.77
C GLY A 96 11.83 -7.24 -3.02
N VAL A 97 10.55 -6.97 -3.33
CA VAL A 97 10.19 -6.09 -4.46
C VAL A 97 10.72 -4.68 -4.18
N PRO A 98 11.42 -4.03 -5.13
CA PRO A 98 11.86 -2.65 -4.97
C PRO A 98 10.68 -1.72 -4.64
N PRO A 99 10.85 -0.70 -3.76
CA PRO A 99 9.74 0.13 -3.29
C PRO A 99 8.86 0.68 -4.41
N VAL A 100 9.46 1.23 -5.47
CA VAL A 100 8.76 1.76 -6.65
C VAL A 100 7.82 0.70 -7.26
N LYS A 101 8.31 -0.52 -7.47
CA LYS A 101 7.53 -1.61 -8.04
C LYS A 101 6.44 -2.11 -7.08
N ALA A 102 6.70 -2.09 -5.78
CA ALA A 102 5.68 -2.40 -4.79
C ALA A 102 4.51 -1.40 -4.87
N PHE A 103 4.80 -0.10 -5.03
CA PHE A 103 3.76 0.91 -5.23
C PHE A 103 3.02 0.81 -6.57
N GLU A 104 3.68 0.36 -7.65
CA GLU A 104 2.96 0.04 -8.89
C GLU A 104 1.91 -1.07 -8.67
N MET A 105 2.24 -2.08 -7.86
CA MET A 105 1.30 -3.14 -7.48
C MET A 105 0.17 -2.64 -6.59
N ASN A 106 0.40 -1.59 -5.79
CA ASN A 106 -0.62 -0.99 -4.94
C ASN A 106 -1.87 -0.58 -5.72
N TRP A 107 -1.68 -0.02 -6.92
CA TRP A 107 -2.78 0.39 -7.81
C TRP A 107 -3.70 -0.75 -8.24
N GLN A 108 -3.21 -1.99 -8.21
CA GLN A 108 -3.99 -3.15 -8.59
C GLN A 108 -4.86 -3.66 -7.44
N ILE A 109 -4.59 -3.25 -6.20
CA ILE A 109 -5.28 -3.76 -5.02
C ILE A 109 -6.76 -3.38 -5.08
N VAL A 110 -7.61 -4.39 -5.19
CA VAL A 110 -9.07 -4.26 -5.15
C VAL A 110 -9.49 -4.14 -3.68
N ASN A 111 -10.42 -3.25 -3.38
CA ASN A 111 -11.02 -3.15 -2.05
C ASN A 111 -11.65 -4.49 -1.68
N THR A 112 -11.45 -4.92 -0.43
CA THR A 112 -11.88 -6.24 0.08
C THR A 112 -11.17 -7.44 -0.57
N SER A 113 -10.14 -7.23 -1.39
CA SER A 113 -9.29 -8.34 -1.85
C SER A 113 -8.58 -9.05 -0.70
N LEU A 114 -8.23 -10.31 -0.94
CA LEU A 114 -7.52 -11.18 -0.02
C LEU A 114 -6.10 -11.43 -0.52
N SER A 115 -5.12 -11.19 0.34
CA SER A 115 -3.74 -11.67 0.13
C SER A 115 -3.44 -12.73 1.16
N LEU A 116 -2.91 -13.88 0.72
CA LEU A 116 -2.62 -15.02 1.57
C LEU A 116 -1.11 -15.13 1.79
N LEU A 117 -0.72 -15.10 3.05
CA LEU A 117 0.64 -15.38 3.50
C LEU A 117 0.65 -16.75 4.20
N LYS A 118 1.66 -17.56 3.89
CA LYS A 118 1.99 -18.75 4.67
C LYS A 118 3.12 -18.40 5.62
N PHE A 119 3.06 -18.91 6.84
CA PHE A 119 4.14 -18.75 7.80
C PHE A 119 4.53 -20.07 8.43
N ARG A 120 5.80 -20.16 8.82
CA ARG A 120 6.36 -21.23 9.65
C ARG A 120 7.33 -20.57 10.61
N ASP A 121 7.01 -20.61 11.90
CA ASP A 121 7.72 -19.86 12.93
C ASP A 121 7.79 -18.36 12.54
N ARG A 122 8.98 -17.84 12.23
CA ARG A 122 9.17 -16.44 11.77
C ARG A 122 9.30 -16.30 10.25
N GLU A 123 9.38 -17.39 9.51
CA GLU A 123 9.46 -17.35 8.04
C GLU A 123 8.08 -17.11 7.45
N VAL A 124 7.99 -16.18 6.51
CA VAL A 124 6.74 -15.83 5.81
C VAL A 124 6.96 -15.89 4.31
N ALA A 125 5.99 -16.43 3.58
CA ALA A 125 5.98 -16.48 2.13
C ALA A 125 4.62 -16.04 1.58
N LEU A 126 4.63 -15.31 0.46
CA LEU A 126 3.41 -14.98 -0.26
C LEU A 126 2.89 -16.22 -0.99
N ALA A 127 1.64 -16.60 -0.71
CA ALA A 127 0.94 -17.67 -1.43
C ALA A 127 -0.03 -17.14 -2.49
N SER A 128 -0.69 -16.01 -2.23
CA SER A 128 -1.50 -15.31 -3.22
C SER A 128 -1.62 -13.83 -2.90
N PHE A 129 -1.77 -13.01 -3.93
CA PHE A 129 -1.92 -11.57 -3.81
C PHE A 129 -3.21 -11.10 -4.49
N ASN A 130 -3.93 -10.18 -3.83
CA ASN A 130 -5.04 -9.43 -4.43
C ASN A 130 -6.18 -10.31 -5.02
N SER A 131 -6.45 -11.46 -4.39
CA SER A 131 -7.55 -12.33 -4.80
C SER A 131 -8.89 -11.70 -4.46
N HIS A 132 -9.72 -11.50 -5.47
CA HIS A 132 -11.08 -10.99 -5.34
C HIS A 132 -12.09 -11.95 -6.00
N ALA A 133 -11.74 -13.24 -6.05
CA ALA A 133 -12.59 -14.29 -6.62
C ALA A 133 -13.95 -14.36 -5.93
N HIS A 134 -14.02 -14.10 -4.61
CA HIS A 134 -15.28 -14.06 -3.88
C HIS A 134 -16.23 -12.96 -4.40
N LEU A 135 -15.71 -11.80 -4.82
CA LEU A 135 -16.52 -10.74 -5.44
C LEU A 135 -16.98 -11.14 -6.85
N GLN A 136 -16.10 -11.77 -7.63
CA GLN A 136 -16.44 -12.25 -8.98
C GLN A 136 -17.56 -13.30 -8.93
N LEU A 137 -17.51 -14.21 -7.96
CA LEU A 137 -18.53 -15.24 -7.76
C LEU A 137 -19.90 -14.67 -7.36
N LEU A 138 -19.93 -13.52 -6.67
CA LEU A 138 -21.17 -12.81 -6.37
C LEU A 138 -21.82 -12.17 -7.61
N LYS A 139 -21.15 -12.17 -8.76
CA LYS A 139 -21.62 -11.58 -10.04
C LYS A 139 -22.13 -10.14 -9.92
N ASN A 140 -21.57 -9.37 -8.98
CA ASN A 140 -21.91 -7.97 -8.79
C ASN A 140 -20.66 -7.10 -9.01
N PRO A 141 -20.39 -6.66 -10.25
CA PRO A 141 -19.18 -5.93 -10.58
C PRO A 141 -19.07 -4.57 -9.87
N GLU A 142 -20.19 -3.99 -9.41
CA GLU A 142 -20.20 -2.73 -8.66
C GLU A 142 -19.49 -2.83 -7.30
N LEU A 143 -19.33 -4.05 -6.76
CA LEU A 143 -18.58 -4.28 -5.51
C LEU A 143 -17.07 -4.27 -5.73
N VAL A 144 -16.60 -4.41 -6.97
CA VAL A 144 -15.18 -4.39 -7.32
C VAL A 144 -14.73 -2.95 -7.49
N THR A 145 -14.23 -2.36 -6.41
CA THR A 145 -13.72 -1.00 -6.40
C THR A 145 -12.21 -1.00 -6.15
N HIS A 146 -11.51 -0.02 -6.72
CA HIS A 146 -10.07 0.18 -6.53
C HIS A 146 -9.85 1.42 -5.66
N ARG A 147 -8.65 1.56 -5.11
CA ARG A 147 -8.22 2.76 -4.38
C ARG A 147 -7.32 3.65 -5.22
#